data_AF-A0A7X7FR49-F1
#
_entry.id   AF-A0A7X7FR49-F1
#
_cell.length_a   1.000
_cell.length_b   1.000
_cell.length_c   1.000
_cell.angle_alpha   90.00
_cell.angle_beta   90.00
_cell.angle_gamma   90.00
#
_symmetry.space_group_name_H-M   'P 1'
#
loop_
_entity.id
_entity.type
_entity.pdbx_description
1 polymer ?
#
loop_
_entity_poly.entity_id
_entity_poly.type
_entity_poly.pdbx_seq_one_letter_code
_entity_poly.pdbx_strand_id
1 'polypeptide(L)'
;GRHVPGSWENGGQALRAFLRKNGIDDRALAPMDGSGLSPQNRVSTRMLTDLLAVMYARPDRKDYMASLTVCGVDGSLKDRMPDLKGRVLGKTGYIGGVSSTSGYVRTNAGKWLAFSFVYNEIPDRSDDDSDVKPYTKLQDEACGVLASWPNISATPASNCADSSEITASMAQRDAVVSKAR
;
A
#
# COMPACT_ATOMS: atom_id res chain seq x y z
N GLY A 1 10.95 14.26 29.02
CA GLY A 1 10.31 14.56 27.73
C GLY A 1 10.55 16.02 27.39
N ARG A 2 10.78 16.35 26.11
CA ARG A 2 10.86 17.76 25.71
C ARG A 2 9.44 18.34 25.64
N HIS A 3 9.21 19.46 26.31
CA HIS A 3 7.96 20.24 26.29
C HIS A 3 7.92 21.05 25.00
N VAL A 4 7.66 20.39 23.87
CA VAL A 4 7.45 21.05 22.58
C VAL A 4 5.94 21.15 22.31
N PRO A 5 5.43 22.30 21.83
CA PRO A 5 4.02 22.46 21.49
C PRO A 5 3.54 21.45 20.44
N GLY A 6 2.29 21.01 20.52
CA GLY A 6 1.67 20.22 19.46
C GLY A 6 1.43 21.07 18.22
N SER A 7 2.09 20.74 17.12
CA SER A 7 1.92 21.38 15.80
C SER A 7 2.20 20.38 14.68
N TRP A 8 1.75 20.66 13.45
CA TRP A 8 2.04 19.83 12.28
C TRP A 8 3.54 19.66 12.04
N GLU A 9 4.27 20.76 12.14
CA GLU A 9 5.72 20.78 11.99
C GLU A 9 6.40 19.89 13.03
N ASN A 10 6.05 20.05 14.31
CA ASN A 10 6.63 19.25 15.39
C ASN A 10 6.24 17.77 15.28
N GLY A 11 5.02 17.47 14.82
CA GLY A 11 4.59 16.10 14.51
C GLY A 11 5.41 15.47 13.38
N GLY A 12 5.65 16.20 12.30
CA GLY A 12 6.50 15.76 11.20
C GLY A 12 7.95 15.53 11.64
N GLN A 13 8.51 16.41 12.47
CA GLN A 13 9.84 16.21 13.06
C GLN A 13 9.91 14.99 13.98
N ALA A 14 8.88 14.76 14.80
CA ALA A 14 8.78 13.58 15.65
C ALA A 14 8.73 12.29 14.82
N LEU A 15 7.98 12.28 13.71
CA LEU A 15 7.91 11.14 12.79
C LEU A 15 9.27 10.85 12.15
N ARG A 16 9.97 11.88 11.65
CA ARG A 16 11.32 11.73 11.11
C ARG A 16 12.31 11.19 12.14
N ALA A 17 12.28 11.74 13.36
CA ALA A 17 13.14 11.28 14.43
C ALA A 17 12.86 9.81 14.78
N PHE A 18 11.60 9.39 14.79
CA PHE A 18 11.22 8.00 14.99
C PHE A 18 11.76 7.09 13.89
N LEU A 19 11.57 7.44 12.61
CA LEU A 19 12.06 6.64 11.49
C LEU A 19 13.59 6.46 11.56
N ARG A 20 14.32 7.57 11.72
CA ARG A 20 15.80 7.56 11.79
C ARG A 20 16.32 6.77 12.98
N LYS A 21 15.68 6.88 14.15
CA LYS A 21 16.03 6.10 15.34
C LYS A 21 15.94 4.58 15.10
N ASN A 22 15.04 4.17 14.21
CA ASN A 22 14.84 2.76 13.85
C ASN A 22 15.57 2.37 12.54
N GLY A 23 16.49 3.22 12.04
CA GLY A 23 17.25 2.92 10.83
C GLY A 23 16.46 2.96 9.53
N ILE A 24 15.28 3.59 9.53
CA ILE A 24 14.42 3.73 8.35
C ILE A 24 14.78 5.03 7.62
N ASP A 25 14.97 4.94 6.30
CA ASP A 25 15.22 6.08 5.42
C ASP A 25 13.96 6.97 5.30
N ASP A 26 14.05 8.21 5.77
CA ASP A 26 12.95 9.18 5.78
C ASP A 26 12.98 10.17 4.60
N ARG A 27 13.89 10.00 3.62
CA ARG A 27 14.03 10.93 2.48
C ARG A 27 12.76 11.06 1.65
N ALA A 28 11.99 9.98 1.52
CA ALA A 28 10.73 9.98 0.78
C ALA A 28 9.53 10.48 1.61
N LEU A 29 9.72 10.82 2.88
CA LEU A 29 8.64 11.25 3.77
C LEU A 29 8.34 12.73 3.56
N ALA A 30 7.09 13.06 3.25
CA ALA A 30 6.53 14.41 3.35
C ALA A 30 5.19 14.31 4.10
N PRO A 31 5.15 14.53 5.43
CA PRO A 31 3.95 14.35 6.24
C PRO A 31 3.25 15.71 6.42
N MET A 32 2.25 15.98 5.59
CA MET A 32 1.48 17.22 5.63
C MET A 32 0.32 17.15 6.63
N ASP A 33 -0.21 15.96 6.85
CA ASP A 33 -1.16 15.65 7.93
C ASP A 33 -0.98 14.21 8.44
N GLY A 34 -1.68 13.88 9.52
CA GLY A 34 -1.63 12.55 10.13
C GLY A 34 -2.70 11.58 9.62
N SER A 35 -3.75 12.08 8.96
CA SER A 35 -4.86 11.27 8.46
C SER A 35 -4.59 10.67 7.07
N GLY A 36 -3.68 11.29 6.31
CA GLY A 36 -3.41 10.95 4.92
C GLY A 36 -4.25 11.75 3.92
N LEU A 37 -5.07 12.72 4.36
CA LEU A 37 -5.99 13.46 3.48
C LEU A 37 -5.30 14.42 2.52
N SER A 38 -4.16 14.95 2.92
CA SER A 38 -3.41 15.88 2.09
C SER A 38 -2.84 15.17 0.86
N PRO A 39 -3.14 15.64 -0.37
CA PRO A 39 -2.58 15.08 -1.59
C PRO A 39 -1.08 15.36 -1.73
N GLN A 40 -0.51 16.15 -0.82
CA GLN A 40 0.93 16.43 -0.73
C GLN A 40 1.66 15.44 0.19
N ASN A 41 0.94 14.53 0.87
CA ASN A 41 1.57 13.46 1.63
C ASN A 41 2.42 12.57 0.72
N ARG A 42 3.65 12.28 1.12
CA ARG A 42 4.54 11.35 0.40
C ARG A 42 5.15 10.34 1.35
N VAL A 43 5.16 9.09 0.91
CA VAL A 43 5.80 7.93 1.55
C VAL A 43 6.27 6.98 0.45
N SER A 44 7.26 6.14 0.74
CA SER A 44 7.63 5.03 -0.15
C SER A 44 7.11 3.71 0.41
N THR A 45 6.80 2.75 -0.48
CA THR A 45 6.39 1.40 -0.07
C THR A 45 7.48 0.73 0.76
N ARG A 46 8.75 0.96 0.44
CA ARG A 46 9.91 0.49 1.22
C ARG A 46 9.91 1.02 2.65
N MET A 47 9.67 2.31 2.84
CA MET A 47 9.59 2.91 4.16
C MET A 47 8.44 2.33 4.99
N LEU A 48 7.29 2.09 4.35
CA LEU A 48 6.13 1.48 5.01
C LEU A 48 6.41 0.02 5.42
N THR A 49 7.04 -0.78 4.56
CA THR A 49 7.38 -2.17 4.91
C THR A 49 8.49 -2.25 5.95
N ASP A 50 9.50 -1.38 5.91
CA ASP A 50 10.52 -1.29 6.95
C ASP A 50 9.90 -0.87 8.30
N LEU A 51 8.97 0.10 8.29
CA LEU A 51 8.20 0.50 9.48
C LEU A 51 7.41 -0.68 10.06
N LEU A 52 6.67 -1.42 9.23
CA LEU A 52 5.92 -2.60 9.65
C LEU A 52 6.86 -3.66 10.23
N ALA A 53 8.02 -3.92 9.61
CA ALA A 53 9.00 -4.86 10.15
C ALA A 53 9.52 -4.43 11.54
N VAL A 54 9.81 -3.14 11.73
CA VAL A 54 10.20 -2.58 13.03
C VAL A 54 9.07 -2.75 14.06
N MET A 55 7.84 -2.41 13.70
CA MET A 55 6.70 -2.53 14.62
C MET A 55 6.41 -3.97 15.02
N TYR A 56 6.61 -4.92 14.11
CA TYR A 56 6.47 -6.36 14.39
C TYR A 56 7.51 -6.87 15.40
N ALA A 57 8.71 -6.29 15.42
CA ALA A 57 9.79 -6.68 16.33
C ALA A 57 9.67 -6.08 17.75
N ARG A 58 8.79 -5.08 17.95
CA ARG A 58 8.65 -4.39 19.24
C ARG A 58 7.84 -5.21 20.28
N PRO A 59 8.03 -4.94 21.58
CA PRO A 59 7.24 -5.58 22.65
C PRO A 59 5.72 -5.33 22.53
N ASP A 60 5.32 -4.17 22.03
CA ASP A 60 3.94 -3.72 21.86
C ASP A 60 3.31 -4.17 20.52
N ARG A 61 3.95 -5.09 19.79
CA ARG A 61 3.45 -5.60 18.49
C ARG A 61 2.01 -6.10 18.53
N LYS A 62 1.58 -6.72 19.65
CA LYS A 62 0.24 -7.31 19.77
C LYS A 62 -0.82 -6.22 19.70
N ASP A 63 -0.64 -5.14 20.45
CA ASP A 63 -1.57 -4.02 20.48
C ASP A 63 -1.54 -3.28 19.14
N TYR A 64 -0.36 -3.10 18.55
CA TYR A 64 -0.25 -2.52 17.22
C TYR A 64 -0.99 -3.34 16.15
N MET A 65 -0.76 -4.66 16.09
CA MET A 65 -1.44 -5.53 15.13
C MET A 65 -2.94 -5.62 15.37
N ALA A 66 -3.39 -5.57 16.63
CA ALA A 66 -4.81 -5.55 16.97
C ALA A 66 -5.52 -4.24 16.57
N SER A 67 -4.77 -3.15 16.37
CA SER A 67 -5.34 -1.89 15.87
C SER A 67 -5.62 -1.90 14.36
N LEU A 68 -5.06 -2.88 13.62
CA LEU A 68 -5.27 -3.01 12.19
C LEU A 68 -6.58 -3.74 11.88
N THR A 69 -7.20 -3.36 10.77
CA THR A 69 -8.40 -4.03 10.25
C THR A 69 -8.07 -5.46 9.83
N VAL A 70 -8.96 -6.39 10.16
CA VAL A 70 -8.84 -7.82 9.87
C VAL A 70 -9.69 -8.19 8.67
N CYS A 71 -9.02 -8.75 7.66
CA CYS A 71 -9.65 -9.21 6.44
C CYS A 71 -10.73 -10.26 6.68
N GLY A 72 -11.90 -10.10 6.05
CA GLY A 72 -13.04 -11.01 6.21
C GLY A 72 -13.76 -10.89 7.56
N VAL A 73 -13.45 -9.88 8.38
CA VAL A 73 -13.98 -9.71 9.74
C VAL A 73 -14.50 -8.30 9.99
N ASP A 74 -13.68 -7.26 9.80
CA ASP A 74 -14.07 -5.90 10.18
C ASP A 74 -13.56 -4.80 9.22
N GLY A 75 -14.03 -3.58 9.48
CA GLY A 75 -13.65 -2.35 8.80
C GLY A 75 -13.67 -2.43 7.27
N SER A 76 -12.71 -1.76 6.65
CA SER A 76 -12.56 -1.66 5.19
C SER A 76 -12.10 -2.94 4.48
N LEU A 77 -11.72 -3.98 5.22
CA LEU A 77 -11.32 -5.28 4.65
C LEU A 77 -12.38 -6.37 4.90
N LYS A 78 -13.54 -6.04 5.49
CA LYS A 78 -14.58 -7.01 5.89
C LYS A 78 -15.08 -7.87 4.74
N ASP A 79 -15.22 -7.29 3.54
CA ASP A 79 -15.74 -7.96 2.34
C ASP A 79 -14.62 -8.29 1.33
N ARG A 80 -13.35 -8.12 1.71
CA ARG A 80 -12.18 -8.38 0.86
C ARG A 80 -11.54 -9.73 1.19
N MET A 81 -10.85 -10.31 0.19
CA MET A 81 -10.11 -11.58 0.25
C MET A 81 -10.76 -12.66 1.15
N PRO A 82 -11.96 -13.16 0.80
CA PRO A 82 -12.69 -14.12 1.64
C PRO A 82 -11.89 -15.40 1.93
N ASP A 83 -11.07 -15.86 0.98
CA ASP A 83 -10.21 -17.04 1.12
C ASP A 83 -9.03 -16.83 2.11
N LEU A 84 -8.76 -15.57 2.49
CA LEU A 84 -7.71 -15.18 3.42
C LEU A 84 -8.26 -14.63 4.74
N LYS A 85 -9.52 -14.95 5.08
CA LYS A 85 -10.17 -14.49 6.30
C LYS A 85 -9.28 -14.67 7.54
N GLY A 86 -9.04 -13.58 8.27
CA GLY A 86 -8.20 -13.55 9.47
C GLY A 86 -6.69 -13.67 9.23
N ARG A 87 -6.24 -13.77 7.97
CA ARG A 87 -4.82 -13.92 7.62
C ARG A 87 -4.18 -12.62 7.14
N VAL A 88 -4.98 -11.64 6.74
CA VAL A 88 -4.49 -10.31 6.34
C VAL A 88 -4.96 -9.29 7.36
N LEU A 89 -4.00 -8.53 7.88
CA LEU A 89 -4.20 -7.40 8.78
C LEU A 89 -3.66 -6.17 8.08
N GLY A 90 -4.42 -5.08 7.99
CA GLY A 90 -3.90 -3.92 7.30
C GLY A 90 -4.69 -2.66 7.49
N LYS A 91 -4.09 -1.58 6.99
CA LYS A 91 -4.73 -0.29 6.82
C LYS A 91 -4.92 -0.04 5.33
N THR A 92 -6.13 0.40 4.98
CA THR A 92 -6.50 0.85 3.64
C THR A 92 -6.42 2.36 3.54
N GLY A 93 -6.23 2.87 2.33
CA GLY A 93 -6.32 4.29 2.01
C GLY A 93 -6.92 4.45 0.61
N TYR A 94 -7.92 5.31 0.51
CA TYR A 94 -8.59 5.65 -0.75
C TYR A 94 -8.93 7.14 -0.77
N ILE A 95 -8.24 7.91 -1.62
CA ILE A 95 -8.45 9.35 -1.79
C ILE A 95 -8.01 9.76 -3.20
N GLY A 96 -8.90 10.39 -3.97
CA GLY A 96 -8.59 11.17 -5.17
C GLY A 96 -7.57 10.51 -6.12
N GLY A 97 -7.95 9.40 -6.74
CA GLY A 97 -7.08 8.66 -7.67
C GLY A 97 -5.94 7.90 -7.01
N VAL A 98 -5.98 7.68 -5.70
CA VAL A 98 -5.01 6.84 -4.97
C VAL A 98 -5.72 5.68 -4.29
N SER A 99 -5.21 4.47 -4.49
CA SER A 99 -5.61 3.27 -3.74
C SER A 99 -4.40 2.61 -3.11
N SER A 100 -4.47 2.38 -1.81
CA SER A 100 -3.40 1.77 -1.05
C SER A 100 -3.91 0.78 0.00
N THR A 101 -3.14 -0.29 0.20
CA THR A 101 -3.32 -1.22 1.31
C THR A 101 -1.94 -1.64 1.81
N SER A 102 -1.68 -1.49 3.09
CA SER A 102 -0.41 -1.90 3.73
C SER A 102 -0.68 -2.62 5.04
N GLY A 103 0.17 -3.59 5.37
CA GLY A 103 0.00 -4.36 6.60
C GLY A 103 0.76 -5.68 6.60
N TYR A 104 0.17 -6.69 7.24
CA TYR A 104 0.75 -8.02 7.39
C TYR A 104 -0.12 -9.09 6.75
N VAL A 105 0.52 -10.10 6.16
CA VAL A 105 -0.12 -11.30 5.65
C VAL A 105 0.52 -12.54 6.27
N ARG A 106 -0.32 -13.45 6.78
CA ARG A 106 0.10 -14.73 7.35
C ARG A 106 0.24 -15.78 6.25
N THR A 107 1.46 -16.27 6.06
CA THR A 107 1.78 -17.26 5.03
C THR A 107 1.34 -18.66 5.42
N ASN A 108 1.29 -19.58 4.45
CA ASN A 108 1.01 -21.00 4.68
C ASN A 108 2.05 -21.67 5.60
N ALA A 109 3.29 -21.17 5.60
CA ALA A 109 4.31 -21.59 6.56
C ALA A 109 4.16 -20.95 7.96
N GLY A 110 3.07 -20.21 8.20
CA GLY A 110 2.76 -19.59 9.49
C GLY A 110 3.57 -18.34 9.83
N LYS A 111 4.39 -17.83 8.90
CA LYS A 111 5.16 -16.60 9.09
C LYS A 111 4.31 -15.38 8.73
N TRP A 112 4.63 -14.23 9.33
CA TRP A 112 4.03 -12.96 8.94
C TRP A 112 4.97 -12.23 7.99
N LEU A 113 4.45 -11.77 6.86
CA LEU A 113 5.16 -10.89 5.91
C LEU A 113 4.55 -9.49 6.00
N ALA A 114 5.41 -8.46 6.02
CA ALA A 114 4.99 -7.08 5.82
C ALA A 114 4.84 -6.79 4.32
N PHE A 115 3.79 -6.06 3.95
CA PHE A 115 3.54 -5.65 2.57
C PHE A 115 3.03 -4.21 2.49
N SER A 116 3.20 -3.60 1.33
CA SER A 116 2.64 -2.29 1.02
C SER A 116 2.37 -2.19 -0.49
N PHE A 117 1.13 -1.92 -0.84
CA PHE A 117 0.68 -1.64 -2.19
C PHE A 117 0.15 -0.21 -2.24
N VAL A 118 0.66 0.59 -3.18
CA VAL A 118 0.25 1.98 -3.40
C VAL A 118 0.16 2.19 -4.90
N TYR A 119 -1.05 2.53 -5.37
CA TYR A 119 -1.33 2.93 -6.73
C TYR A 119 -1.74 4.40 -6.71
N ASN A 120 -1.02 5.23 -7.46
CA ASN A 120 -1.31 6.65 -7.65
C ASN A 120 -1.84 6.88 -9.05
N GLU A 121 -2.45 8.06 -9.26
CA GLU A 121 -2.92 8.51 -10.58
C GLU A 121 -3.90 7.51 -11.23
N ILE A 122 -4.69 6.82 -10.40
CA ILE A 122 -5.82 6.02 -10.85
C ILE A 122 -6.80 6.99 -11.54
N PRO A 123 -7.20 6.72 -12.79
CA PRO A 123 -8.20 7.53 -13.47
C PRO A 123 -9.47 7.63 -12.61
N ASP A 124 -10.03 8.83 -12.54
CA ASP A 124 -11.28 9.09 -11.85
C ASP A 124 -12.28 9.60 -12.89
N ARG A 125 -12.75 8.66 -13.72
CA ARG A 125 -13.63 8.91 -14.87
C ARG A 125 -15.09 8.60 -14.53
N SER A 126 -15.33 7.80 -13.50
CA SER A 126 -16.65 7.41 -13.04
C SER A 126 -17.00 8.08 -11.71
N ASP A 127 -18.27 8.43 -11.53
CA ASP A 127 -18.78 8.90 -10.22
C ASP A 127 -18.88 7.78 -9.17
N ASP A 128 -18.61 6.53 -9.56
CA ASP A 128 -18.57 5.35 -8.69
C ASP A 128 -17.15 4.77 -8.54
N ASP A 129 -16.98 3.82 -7.62
CA ASP A 129 -15.68 3.19 -7.35
C ASP A 129 -15.18 2.26 -8.49
N SER A 130 -15.81 2.25 -9.67
CA SER A 130 -15.51 1.29 -10.73
C SER A 130 -14.08 1.41 -11.25
N ASP A 131 -13.52 2.62 -11.34
CA ASP A 131 -12.13 2.82 -11.78
C ASP A 131 -11.10 2.31 -10.76
N VAL A 132 -11.47 2.22 -9.47
CA VAL A 132 -10.56 1.84 -8.38
C VAL A 132 -10.62 0.35 -8.09
N LYS A 133 -11.76 -0.29 -8.32
CA LYS A 133 -11.99 -1.73 -8.11
C LYS A 133 -10.91 -2.63 -8.73
N PRO A 134 -10.42 -2.40 -9.96
CA PRO A 134 -9.33 -3.19 -10.53
C PRO A 134 -8.05 -3.18 -9.68
N TYR A 135 -7.68 -2.02 -9.15
CA TYR A 135 -6.49 -1.86 -8.31
C TYR A 135 -6.67 -2.51 -6.93
N THR A 136 -7.85 -2.38 -6.34
CA THR A 136 -8.20 -3.10 -5.10
C THR A 136 -8.15 -4.61 -5.31
N LYS A 137 -8.60 -5.11 -6.47
CA LYS A 137 -8.51 -6.53 -6.84
C LYS A 137 -7.05 -6.99 -6.99
N LEU A 138 -6.20 -6.20 -7.65
CA LEU A 138 -4.77 -6.50 -7.76
C LEU A 138 -4.07 -6.56 -6.39
N GLN A 139 -4.45 -5.69 -5.45
CA GLN A 139 -3.96 -5.77 -4.06
C GLN A 139 -4.37 -7.08 -3.40
N ASP A 140 -5.62 -7.51 -3.58
CA ASP A 140 -6.16 -8.74 -3.00
C ASP A 140 -5.48 -9.99 -3.59
N GLU A 141 -5.28 -10.03 -4.91
CA GLU A 141 -4.56 -11.09 -5.59
C GLU A 141 -3.09 -11.18 -5.13
N ALA A 142 -2.42 -10.04 -5.00
CA ALA A 142 -1.05 -9.98 -4.49
C ALA A 142 -0.96 -10.51 -3.04
N CYS A 143 -1.94 -10.20 -2.17
CA CYS A 143 -2.05 -10.81 -0.85
C CYS A 143 -2.20 -12.33 -0.93
N GLY A 144 -2.97 -12.86 -1.89
CA GLY A 144 -3.08 -14.30 -2.15
C GLY A 144 -1.75 -14.94 -2.49
N VAL A 145 -0.99 -14.33 -3.40
CA VAL A 145 0.37 -14.76 -3.75
C VAL A 145 1.29 -14.76 -2.53
N LEU A 146 1.31 -13.67 -1.76
CA LEU A 146 2.14 -13.58 -0.55
C LEU A 146 1.74 -14.62 0.51
N ALA A 147 0.45 -14.88 0.67
CA ALA A 147 -0.06 -15.89 1.61
C ALA A 147 0.39 -17.32 1.24
N SER A 148 0.65 -17.59 -0.04
CA SER A 148 1.08 -18.91 -0.53
C SER A 148 2.55 -19.26 -0.21
N TRP A 149 3.39 -18.27 0.12
CA TRP A 149 4.82 -18.47 0.41
C TRP A 149 5.06 -19.53 1.53
N PRO A 150 6.00 -20.51 1.40
CA PRO A 150 7.03 -20.65 0.39
C PRO A 150 6.59 -21.15 -0.99
N ASN A 151 5.40 -21.68 -1.08
CA ASN A 151 4.94 -22.39 -2.26
C ASN A 151 4.11 -21.43 -3.10
N ILE A 152 4.81 -20.51 -3.77
CA ILE A 152 4.18 -19.63 -4.77
C ILE A 152 3.83 -20.48 -5.98
N SER A 153 2.58 -20.94 -6.03
CA SER A 153 2.02 -21.47 -7.27
C SER A 153 1.92 -20.31 -8.24
N ALA A 154 2.68 -20.33 -9.33
CA ALA A 154 2.46 -19.38 -10.41
C ALA A 154 1.01 -19.58 -10.89
N THR A 155 0.14 -18.60 -10.64
CA THR A 155 -1.13 -18.54 -11.37
C THR A 155 -0.76 -18.53 -12.85
N PRO A 156 -1.33 -19.41 -13.70
CA PRO A 156 -1.05 -19.34 -15.12
C PRO A 156 -1.47 -17.94 -15.58
N ALA A 157 -0.59 -17.26 -16.31
CA ALA A 157 -0.86 -16.00 -16.96
C ALA A 157 -1.93 -16.19 -18.06
N SER A 158 -3.17 -16.54 -17.69
CA SER A 158 -4.28 -16.48 -18.63
C SER A 158 -4.70 -15.01 -18.70
N ASN A 159 -4.28 -14.38 -19.80
CA ASN A 159 -4.63 -13.03 -20.25
C ASN A 159 -3.69 -11.90 -19.83
N CYS A 160 -2.37 -12.15 -19.75
CA CYS A 160 -1.45 -11.07 -20.15
C CYS A 160 -1.68 -10.85 -21.65
N ALA A 161 -2.44 -9.80 -21.98
CA ALA A 161 -2.56 -9.35 -23.35
C ALA A 161 -1.17 -9.21 -23.97
N ASP A 162 -1.08 -9.68 -25.21
CA ASP A 162 0.10 -9.77 -26.03
C ASP A 162 0.99 -8.51 -25.89
N SER A 163 2.26 -8.72 -25.56
CA SER A 163 3.26 -7.63 -25.41
C SER A 163 3.49 -6.86 -26.72
N SER A 164 2.92 -7.33 -27.83
CA SER A 164 2.87 -6.62 -29.11
C SER A 164 1.94 -5.40 -29.12
N GLU A 165 0.85 -5.36 -28.34
CA GLU A 165 -0.13 -4.26 -28.35
C GLU A 165 0.34 -3.02 -27.56
N ILE A 166 1.09 -3.23 -26.47
CA ILE A 166 1.62 -2.13 -25.65
C ILE A 166 2.67 -1.33 -26.42
N THR A 167 3.48 -2.01 -27.25
CA THR A 167 4.52 -1.37 -28.06
C THR A 167 3.91 -0.51 -29.19
N ALA A 168 2.77 -0.93 -29.75
CA ALA A 168 2.06 -0.18 -30.80
C ALA A 168 1.43 1.12 -30.24
N SER A 169 0.88 1.08 -29.02
CA SER A 169 0.25 2.25 -28.38
C SER A 169 1.26 3.34 -27.99
N MET A 170 2.51 2.97 -27.65
CA MET A 170 3.57 3.93 -27.33
C MET A 170 4.13 4.62 -28.59
N ALA A 171 4.29 3.89 -29.70
CA ALA A 171 4.75 4.48 -30.97
C ALA A 171 3.76 5.50 -31.57
N GLN A 172 2.45 5.31 -31.34
CA GLN A 172 1.42 6.25 -31.82
C GLN A 172 1.32 7.53 -30.98
N ARG A 173 1.76 7.52 -29.72
CA ARG A 173 1.80 8.71 -28.86
C ARG A 173 2.98 9.63 -29.20
N ASP A 174 4.15 9.07 -29.51
CA ASP A 174 5.34 9.86 -29.87
C ASP A 174 5.18 10.58 -31.23
N ALA A 175 4.44 9.98 -32.17
CA ALA A 175 4.15 10.59 -33.46
C ALA A 175 3.22 11.83 -33.38
N VAL A 176 2.35 11.89 -32.37
CA VAL A 176 1.45 13.05 -32.15
C VAL A 176 2.18 14.21 -31.49
N VAL A 177 3.11 13.92 -30.57
CA VAL A 177 3.93 14.95 -29.90
C VAL A 177 4.94 15.58 -30.87
N SER A 178 5.45 14.82 -31.85
CA SER A 178 6.38 15.33 -32.86
C SER A 178 5.75 16.29 -33.90
N LYS A 179 4.42 16.34 -34.04
CA LYS A 179 3.72 17.23 -34.98
C LYS A 179 3.24 18.54 -34.35
N ALA A 180 3.49 18.75 -33.07
CA ALA A 180 3.09 19.94 -32.32
C ALA A 180 4.27 20.89 -32.00
N ARG A 181 5.40 20.74 -32.70
CA ARG A 181 6.53 21.69 -32.69
C ARG A 181 6.81 22.21 -34.08
#